data_AF-A0A326RZJ4-F1
#
_entry.id   AF-A0A326RZJ4-F1
#
_cell.length_a   1.000
_cell.length_b   1.000
_cell.length_c   1.000
_cell.angle_alpha   90.00
_cell.angle_beta   90.00
_cell.angle_gamma   90.00
#
_symmetry.space_group_name_H-M   'P 1'
#
loop_
_entity.id
_entity.type
_entity.pdbx_description
1 polymer ?
#
loop_
_entity_poly.entity_id
_entity_poly.type
_entity_poly.pdbx_seq_one_letter_code
_entity_poly.pdbx_strand_id
1 'polypeptide(L)'
;MKKFESDLSLGQYKAKETFWYFDELSEEERILAYRLGWQIFDGHKMFFEDFLAFHKRRGYLLQGLGYLIAVVLLISVLFIVLVHPSTLKYAFGLFVLAGSIMTFIVIMGKARKNLRETSRFFDYIDPLTKPYNYKEFLNLDLNDFAGAEIFYSNLRKGIDYQEEQIELVEYDKTISLLAIDFLLGSPGSLNELKQKALQQDPELTSGGFDKVISSVIGGTDRGIRDYFSKISHDILTTKDLSGKRKEQLFKVREIFVKAGLKRKVASIDDFIGNRSDL
;
A
#
# COMPACT_ATOMS: atom_id res chain seq x y z
N MET A 1 12.59 -10.79 -12.15
CA MET A 1 11.64 -10.08 -11.28
C MET A 1 11.53 -8.64 -11.74
N LYS A 2 10.32 -8.16 -12.05
CA LYS A 2 10.13 -6.74 -12.36
C LYS A 2 10.17 -5.97 -11.04
N LYS A 3 11.15 -5.10 -10.85
CA LYS A 3 11.07 -4.12 -9.76
C LYS A 3 9.87 -3.21 -10.05
N PHE A 4 8.96 -3.08 -9.11
CA PHE A 4 7.91 -2.06 -9.19
C PHE A 4 8.59 -0.71 -8.98
N GLU A 5 8.82 0.03 -10.07
CA GLU A 5 9.37 1.39 -10.01
C GLU A 5 8.41 2.28 -9.21
N SER A 6 8.93 2.91 -8.15
CA SER A 6 8.16 3.80 -7.26
C SER A 6 7.69 5.08 -7.93
N ASP A 7 8.16 5.37 -9.14
CA ASP A 7 7.99 6.67 -9.82
C ASP A 7 6.76 6.71 -10.75
N LEU A 8 5.88 5.72 -10.65
CA LEU A 8 4.63 5.68 -11.40
C LEU A 8 3.70 6.81 -10.94
N SER A 9 3.34 7.70 -11.87
CA SER A 9 2.29 8.70 -11.63
C SER A 9 0.91 8.04 -11.53
N LEU A 10 -0.05 8.74 -10.89
CA LEU A 10 -1.44 8.28 -10.77
C LEU A 10 -2.07 7.95 -12.13
N GLY A 11 -1.81 8.77 -13.15
CA GLY A 11 -2.31 8.55 -14.50
C GLY A 11 -1.73 7.29 -15.14
N GLN A 12 -0.41 7.06 -15.01
CA GLN A 12 0.24 5.87 -15.54
C GLN A 12 -0.22 4.60 -14.83
N TYR A 13 -0.38 4.63 -13.51
CA TYR A 13 -0.93 3.50 -12.76
C TYR A 13 -2.35 3.17 -13.23
N LYS A 14 -3.24 4.16 -13.28
CA LYS A 14 -4.62 3.98 -13.76
C LYS A 14 -4.68 3.44 -15.19
N ALA A 15 -3.80 3.90 -16.08
CA ALA A 15 -3.71 3.39 -17.44
C ALA A 15 -3.24 1.93 -17.48
N LYS A 16 -2.15 1.61 -16.79
CA LYS A 16 -1.61 0.23 -16.71
C LYS A 16 -2.64 -0.74 -16.14
N GLU A 17 -3.30 -0.36 -15.04
CA GLU A 17 -4.45 -1.09 -14.51
C GLU A 17 -5.50 -1.26 -15.60
N THR A 18 -6.04 -0.18 -16.18
CA THR A 18 -7.10 -0.25 -17.20
C THR A 18 -6.81 -1.23 -18.34
N PHE A 19 -5.56 -1.30 -18.82
CA PHE A 19 -5.12 -2.19 -19.90
C PHE A 19 -4.64 -3.59 -19.47
N TRP A 20 -5.07 -4.10 -18.30
CA TRP A 20 -4.73 -5.44 -17.80
C TRP A 20 -3.24 -5.71 -17.55
N TYR A 21 -2.39 -4.67 -17.51
CA TYR A 21 -0.95 -4.87 -17.36
C TYR A 21 -0.59 -5.66 -16.08
N PHE A 22 -1.27 -5.37 -14.97
CA PHE A 22 -1.02 -6.04 -13.68
C PHE A 22 -1.79 -7.36 -13.54
N ASP A 23 -2.77 -7.63 -14.39
CA ASP A 23 -3.55 -8.88 -14.35
C ASP A 23 -2.87 -10.03 -15.10
N GLU A 24 -1.82 -9.74 -15.88
CA GLU A 24 -0.94 -10.73 -16.50
C GLU A 24 0.18 -11.19 -15.57
N LEU A 25 0.31 -10.57 -14.39
CA LEU A 25 1.32 -10.89 -13.39
C LEU A 25 0.89 -12.07 -12.52
N SER A 26 1.81 -12.58 -11.69
CA SER A 26 1.44 -13.53 -10.64
C SER A 26 0.50 -12.88 -9.62
N GLU A 27 -0.24 -13.68 -8.85
CA GLU A 27 -1.20 -13.16 -7.86
C GLU A 27 -0.48 -12.36 -6.75
N GLU A 28 0.73 -12.77 -6.39
CA GLU A 28 1.60 -12.10 -5.43
C GLU A 28 2.09 -10.76 -6.00
N GLU A 29 2.56 -10.73 -7.25
CA GLU A 29 2.93 -9.50 -7.95
C GLU A 29 1.73 -8.54 -8.08
N ARG A 30 0.51 -9.08 -8.25
CA ARG A 30 -0.73 -8.29 -8.31
C ARG A 30 -1.07 -7.65 -6.97
N ILE A 31 -0.86 -8.34 -5.85
CA ILE A 31 -0.99 -7.75 -4.50
C ILE A 31 0.01 -6.61 -4.32
N LEU A 32 1.26 -6.81 -4.75
CA LEU A 32 2.28 -5.75 -4.72
C LEU A 32 1.91 -4.57 -5.64
N ALA A 33 1.30 -4.83 -6.79
CA ALA A 33 0.77 -3.80 -7.68
C ALA A 33 -0.39 -3.02 -7.03
N TYR A 34 -1.28 -3.68 -6.29
CA TYR A 34 -2.30 -3.00 -5.49
C TYR A 34 -1.67 -2.18 -4.36
N ARG A 35 -0.60 -2.68 -3.73
CA ARG A 35 0.12 -1.94 -2.69
C ARG A 35 0.77 -0.67 -3.23
N LEU A 36 1.37 -0.74 -4.42
CA LEU A 36 1.89 0.40 -5.16
C LEU A 36 0.75 1.37 -5.53
N GLY A 37 -0.34 0.85 -6.06
CA GLY A 37 -1.52 1.63 -6.40
C GLY A 37 -2.04 2.43 -5.21
N TRP A 38 -2.17 1.78 -4.05
CA TRP A 38 -2.59 2.46 -2.84
C TRP A 38 -1.60 3.54 -2.40
N GLN A 39 -0.29 3.26 -2.44
CA GLN A 39 0.75 4.26 -2.14
C GLN A 39 0.62 5.51 -3.04
N ILE A 40 0.31 5.32 -4.32
CA ILE A 40 0.14 6.43 -5.27
C ILE A 40 -1.15 7.22 -4.97
N PHE A 41 -2.27 6.54 -4.69
CA PHE A 41 -3.54 7.19 -4.36
C PHE A 41 -3.46 7.99 -3.05
N ASP A 42 -2.88 7.40 -2.01
CA ASP A 42 -2.64 8.04 -0.72
C ASP A 42 -1.71 9.25 -0.86
N GLY A 43 -0.65 9.13 -1.66
CA GLY A 43 0.24 10.25 -2.01
C GLY A 43 -0.48 11.43 -2.70
N HIS A 44 -1.64 11.18 -3.33
CA HIS A 44 -2.51 12.20 -3.93
C HIS A 44 -3.67 12.62 -3.01
N LYS A 45 -3.62 12.27 -1.71
CA LYS A 45 -4.65 12.57 -0.70
C LYS A 45 -6.04 11.99 -1.04
N MET A 46 -6.09 10.87 -1.75
CA MET A 46 -7.33 10.17 -2.06
C MET A 46 -7.70 9.18 -0.95
N PHE A 47 -8.99 8.92 -0.77
CA PHE A 47 -9.45 7.96 0.21
C PHE A 47 -9.37 6.52 -0.32
N PHE A 48 -9.43 5.54 0.59
CA PHE A 48 -9.41 4.12 0.22
C PHE A 48 -10.63 3.75 -0.63
N GLU A 49 -11.76 4.38 -0.38
CA GLU A 49 -12.99 4.26 -1.14
C GLU A 49 -12.81 4.70 -2.61
N ASP A 50 -11.99 5.72 -2.87
CA ASP A 50 -11.68 6.16 -4.23
C ASP A 50 -10.85 5.12 -4.99
N PHE A 51 -9.89 4.50 -4.29
CA PHE A 51 -9.06 3.43 -4.81
C PHE A 51 -9.89 2.17 -5.13
N LEU A 52 -10.79 1.79 -4.23
CA LEU A 52 -11.76 0.72 -4.40
C LEU A 52 -12.72 1.01 -5.58
N ALA A 53 -13.28 2.22 -5.63
CA ALA A 53 -14.22 2.63 -6.66
C ALA A 53 -13.57 2.61 -8.04
N PHE A 54 -12.30 3.01 -8.15
CA PHE A 54 -11.55 2.91 -9.41
C PHE A 54 -11.49 1.46 -9.92
N HIS A 55 -11.09 0.51 -9.06
CA HIS A 55 -10.99 -0.90 -9.43
C HIS A 55 -12.36 -1.54 -9.76
N LYS A 56 -13.42 -1.16 -9.03
CA LYS A 56 -14.79 -1.61 -9.34
C LYS A 56 -15.27 -1.05 -10.69
N ARG A 57 -15.13 0.27 -10.92
CA ARG A 57 -15.56 0.93 -12.18
C ARG A 57 -14.83 0.37 -13.38
N ARG A 58 -13.53 0.12 -13.26
CA ARG A 58 -12.72 -0.51 -14.31
C ARG A 58 -13.33 -1.82 -14.78
N GLY A 59 -13.70 -2.71 -13.87
CA GLY A 59 -14.28 -4.00 -14.24
C GLY A 59 -15.64 -3.87 -14.97
N TYR A 60 -16.49 -2.93 -14.56
CA TYR A 60 -17.74 -2.65 -15.28
C TYR A 60 -17.51 -2.04 -16.67
N LEU A 61 -16.56 -1.11 -16.80
CA LEU A 61 -16.19 -0.52 -18.09
C LEU A 61 -15.71 -1.60 -19.07
N LEU A 62 -14.88 -2.53 -18.60
CA LEU A 62 -14.36 -3.63 -19.41
C LEU A 62 -15.46 -4.61 -19.83
N GLN A 63 -16.38 -4.95 -18.92
CA GLN A 63 -17.55 -5.75 -19.28
C GLN A 63 -18.42 -5.04 -20.32
N GLY A 64 -18.70 -3.74 -20.13
CA GLY A 64 -19.46 -2.94 -21.08
C GLY A 64 -18.81 -2.90 -22.46
N LEU A 65 -17.49 -2.74 -22.51
CA LEU A 65 -16.71 -2.75 -23.75
C LEU A 65 -16.75 -4.12 -24.44
N GLY A 66 -16.68 -5.22 -23.68
CA GLY A 66 -16.86 -6.58 -24.19
C GLY A 66 -18.25 -6.81 -24.80
N TYR A 67 -19.31 -6.35 -24.14
CA TYR A 67 -20.67 -6.41 -24.69
C TYR A 67 -20.85 -5.53 -25.93
N LEU A 68 -20.26 -4.33 -25.95
CA LEU A 68 -20.31 -3.45 -27.10
C LEU A 68 -19.66 -4.10 -28.33
N ILE A 69 -18.48 -4.70 -28.17
CA ILE A 69 -17.79 -5.43 -29.24
C ILE A 69 -18.68 -6.58 -29.75
N ALA A 70 -19.30 -7.35 -28.85
CA ALA A 70 -20.18 -8.45 -29.25
C ALA A 70 -21.38 -7.98 -30.08
N VAL A 71 -22.01 -6.85 -29.68
CA VAL A 71 -23.12 -6.25 -30.42
C VAL A 71 -22.68 -5.77 -31.80
N VAL A 72 -21.54 -5.08 -31.90
CA VAL A 72 -21.00 -4.61 -33.18
C VAL A 72 -20.70 -5.79 -34.12
N LEU A 73 -20.11 -6.87 -33.59
CA LEU A 73 -19.81 -8.07 -34.36
C LEU A 73 -21.08 -8.78 -34.82
N LEU A 74 -22.10 -8.89 -33.96
CA LEU A 74 -23.40 -9.44 -34.33
C LEU A 74 -24.06 -8.65 -35.46
N ILE A 75 -24.10 -7.31 -35.34
CA ILE A 75 -24.66 -6.42 -36.36
C ILE A 75 -23.89 -6.57 -37.68
N SER A 76 -22.56 -6.66 -37.62
CA SER A 76 -21.70 -6.84 -38.79
C SER A 76 -22.00 -8.16 -39.52
N VAL A 77 -22.17 -9.26 -38.79
CA VAL A 77 -22.55 -10.55 -39.36
C VAL A 77 -23.94 -10.48 -40.00
N LEU A 78 -24.92 -9.89 -39.32
CA LEU A 78 -26.28 -9.71 -39.86
C LEU A 78 -26.27 -8.88 -41.15
N PHE A 79 -25.49 -7.79 -41.19
CA PHE A 79 -25.34 -6.95 -42.37
C PHE A 79 -24.75 -7.73 -43.56
N ILE A 80 -23.68 -8.50 -43.35
CA ILE A 80 -23.06 -9.32 -44.40
C ILE A 80 -24.05 -10.34 -44.96
N VAL A 81 -24.83 -10.98 -44.08
CA VAL A 81 -25.84 -11.97 -44.48
C VAL A 81 -26.99 -11.33 -45.26
N LEU A 82 -27.45 -10.15 -44.87
CA LEU A 82 -28.59 -9.47 -45.49
C LEU A 82 -28.25 -8.77 -46.82
N VAL A 83 -27.08 -8.14 -46.92
CA VAL A 83 -26.75 -7.22 -48.03
C VAL A 83 -26.01 -7.89 -49.17
N HIS A 84 -25.15 -8.88 -48.90
CA HIS A 84 -24.33 -9.47 -49.96
C HIS A 84 -25.15 -10.47 -50.80
N PRO A 85 -25.03 -10.53 -52.14
CA PRO A 85 -25.80 -11.48 -52.94
C PRO A 85 -25.16 -12.88 -53.09
N SER A 86 -23.90 -13.05 -52.68
CA SER A 86 -23.13 -14.28 -52.88
C SER A 86 -23.47 -15.38 -51.86
N THR A 87 -23.54 -16.64 -52.28
CA THR A 87 -23.71 -17.80 -51.38
C THR A 87 -22.50 -18.03 -50.45
N LEU A 88 -21.31 -17.55 -50.82
CA LEU A 88 -20.11 -17.58 -49.95
C LEU A 88 -20.25 -16.71 -48.69
N LYS A 89 -21.19 -15.75 -48.68
CA LYS A 89 -21.43 -14.87 -47.52
C LYS A 89 -21.86 -15.62 -46.27
N TYR A 90 -22.55 -16.76 -46.42
CA TYR A 90 -23.02 -17.55 -45.30
C TYR A 90 -21.86 -18.27 -44.60
N ALA A 91 -20.92 -18.83 -45.38
CA ALA A 91 -19.71 -19.44 -44.86
C ALA A 91 -18.80 -18.38 -44.17
N PHE A 92 -18.64 -17.21 -44.80
CA PHE A 92 -17.87 -16.11 -44.21
C PHE A 92 -18.54 -15.54 -42.95
N GLY A 93 -19.87 -15.37 -42.96
CA GLY A 93 -20.64 -14.92 -41.81
C GLY A 93 -20.56 -15.89 -40.63
N LEU A 94 -20.63 -17.20 -40.89
CA LEU A 94 -20.42 -18.24 -39.86
C LEU A 94 -18.99 -18.21 -39.30
N PHE A 95 -17.98 -18.01 -40.14
CA PHE A 95 -16.59 -17.90 -39.70
C PHE A 95 -16.36 -16.67 -38.81
N VAL A 96 -16.86 -15.51 -39.22
CA VAL A 96 -16.79 -14.26 -38.43
C VAL A 96 -17.57 -14.41 -37.13
N LEU A 97 -18.76 -15.02 -37.15
CA LEU A 97 -19.57 -15.27 -35.96
C LEU A 97 -18.83 -16.19 -34.97
N ALA A 98 -18.25 -17.30 -35.45
CA ALA A 98 -17.49 -18.23 -34.62
C ALA A 98 -16.27 -17.56 -33.98
N GLY A 99 -15.50 -16.79 -34.76
CA GLY A 99 -14.38 -16.00 -34.24
C GLY A 99 -14.82 -14.98 -33.19
N SER A 100 -15.93 -14.29 -33.46
CA SER A 100 -16.51 -13.27 -32.56
C SER A 100 -16.96 -13.88 -31.22
N ILE A 101 -17.63 -15.03 -31.26
CA ILE A 101 -18.06 -15.76 -30.05
C ILE A 101 -16.85 -16.19 -29.24
N MET A 102 -15.81 -16.73 -29.89
CA MET A 102 -14.58 -17.14 -29.19
C MET A 102 -13.88 -15.95 -28.53
N THR A 103 -13.69 -14.84 -29.26
CA THR A 103 -13.09 -13.63 -28.70
C THR A 103 -13.92 -13.08 -27.54
N PHE A 104 -15.25 -13.07 -27.66
CA PHE A 104 -16.14 -12.63 -26.60
C PHE A 104 -16.04 -13.51 -25.35
N ILE A 105 -16.05 -14.84 -25.49
CA ILE A 105 -15.93 -15.77 -24.36
C ILE A 105 -14.61 -15.57 -23.63
N VAL A 106 -13.49 -15.41 -24.36
CA VAL A 106 -12.17 -15.20 -23.75
C VAL A 106 -12.11 -13.87 -23.00
N ILE A 107 -12.55 -12.77 -23.63
CA ILE A 107 -12.54 -11.43 -23.01
C ILE A 107 -13.45 -11.38 -21.79
N MET A 108 -14.68 -11.88 -21.90
CA MET A 108 -15.64 -11.89 -20.80
C MET A 108 -15.23 -12.83 -19.67
N GLY A 109 -14.64 -13.97 -20.00
CA GLY A 109 -14.09 -14.91 -19.02
C GLY A 109 -13.00 -14.25 -18.18
N LYS A 110 -12.03 -13.58 -18.83
CA LYS A 110 -10.98 -12.81 -18.16
C LYS A 110 -11.56 -11.67 -17.31
N ALA A 111 -12.47 -10.87 -17.86
CA ALA A 111 -13.07 -9.74 -17.15
C ALA A 111 -13.87 -10.18 -15.90
N ARG A 112 -14.63 -11.27 -15.98
CA ARG A 112 -15.38 -11.82 -14.83
C ARG A 112 -14.46 -12.40 -13.76
N LYS A 113 -13.43 -13.16 -14.16
CA LYS A 113 -12.44 -13.70 -13.22
C LYS A 113 -11.77 -12.56 -12.45
N ASN A 114 -11.32 -11.53 -13.18
CA ASN A 114 -10.67 -10.36 -12.63
C ASN A 114 -11.56 -9.64 -11.61
N LEU A 115 -12.79 -9.29 -12.00
CA LEU A 115 -13.76 -8.65 -11.10
C LEU A 115 -13.99 -9.43 -9.80
N ARG A 116 -14.08 -10.76 -9.89
CA ARG A 116 -14.27 -11.63 -8.72
C ARG A 116 -13.05 -11.59 -7.80
N GLU A 117 -11.85 -11.67 -8.34
CA GLU A 117 -10.61 -11.64 -7.56
C GLU A 117 -10.35 -10.27 -6.94
N THR A 118 -10.59 -9.21 -7.70
CA THR A 118 -10.51 -7.83 -7.22
C THR A 118 -11.50 -7.59 -6.10
N SER A 119 -12.77 -8.01 -6.24
CA SER A 119 -13.75 -7.93 -5.16
C SER A 119 -13.27 -8.68 -3.92
N ARG A 120 -12.87 -9.95 -4.08
CA ARG A 120 -12.39 -10.78 -2.97
C ARG A 120 -11.21 -10.13 -2.24
N PHE A 121 -10.28 -9.54 -2.98
CA PHE A 121 -9.15 -8.82 -2.40
C PHE A 121 -9.61 -7.63 -1.58
N PHE A 122 -10.42 -6.74 -2.16
CA PHE A 122 -10.87 -5.54 -1.48
C PHE A 122 -11.80 -5.80 -0.29
N ASP A 123 -12.61 -6.87 -0.36
CA ASP A 123 -13.43 -7.31 0.77
C ASP A 123 -12.55 -7.86 1.91
N TYR A 124 -11.39 -8.45 1.59
CA TYR A 124 -10.44 -8.98 2.56
C TYR A 124 -9.60 -7.87 3.25
N ILE A 125 -9.37 -6.73 2.57
CA ILE A 125 -8.60 -5.59 3.10
C ILE A 125 -9.45 -4.38 3.44
N ASP A 126 -10.74 -4.56 3.68
CA ASP A 126 -11.65 -3.48 4.03
C ASP A 126 -11.22 -2.83 5.37
N PRO A 127 -10.86 -1.53 5.38
CA PRO A 127 -10.36 -0.87 6.58
C PRO A 127 -11.43 -0.77 7.70
N LEU A 128 -12.72 -0.84 7.36
CA LEU A 128 -13.80 -0.73 8.34
C LEU A 128 -14.14 -2.09 8.98
N THR A 129 -14.10 -3.16 8.20
CA THR A 129 -14.53 -4.49 8.64
C THR A 129 -13.37 -5.44 8.96
N LYS A 130 -12.20 -5.22 8.37
CA LYS A 130 -10.99 -6.05 8.48
C LYS A 130 -9.73 -5.19 8.72
N PRO A 131 -9.67 -4.39 9.81
CA PRO A 131 -8.60 -3.42 10.04
C PRO A 131 -7.20 -4.07 10.13
N TYR A 132 -7.08 -5.29 10.67
CA TYR A 132 -5.79 -5.98 10.79
C TYR A 132 -5.27 -6.50 9.45
N ASN A 133 -6.15 -7.00 8.57
CA ASN A 133 -5.78 -7.38 7.21
C ASN A 133 -5.32 -6.16 6.41
N TYR A 134 -6.03 -5.03 6.59
CA TYR A 134 -5.65 -3.76 5.99
C TYR A 134 -4.28 -3.28 6.50
N LYS A 135 -4.03 -3.33 7.82
CA LYS A 135 -2.72 -3.01 8.41
C LYS A 135 -1.60 -3.86 7.81
N GLU A 136 -1.81 -5.17 7.69
CA GLU A 136 -0.82 -6.07 7.11
C GLU A 136 -0.59 -5.79 5.62
N PHE A 137 -1.64 -5.47 4.88
CA PHE A 137 -1.51 -5.00 3.51
C PHE A 137 -0.64 -3.74 3.44
N LEU A 138 -0.85 -2.75 4.32
CA LEU A 138 -0.03 -1.52 4.35
C LEU A 138 1.44 -1.80 4.68
N ASN A 139 1.71 -2.81 5.51
CA ASN A 139 3.04 -3.21 5.93
C ASN A 139 3.83 -3.98 4.86
N LEU A 140 3.19 -4.42 3.76
CA LEU A 140 3.88 -5.02 2.63
C LEU A 140 4.81 -4.00 1.96
N ASP A 141 6.08 -4.36 1.84
CA ASP A 141 7.02 -3.64 1.01
C ASP A 141 6.87 -4.05 -0.46
N LEU A 142 7.11 -3.11 -1.39
CA LEU A 142 6.94 -3.32 -2.83
C LEU A 142 7.90 -4.37 -3.39
N ASN A 143 8.98 -4.67 -2.67
CA ASN A 143 9.96 -5.70 -3.02
C ASN A 143 9.82 -6.98 -2.15
N ASP A 144 8.88 -7.01 -1.19
CA ASP A 144 8.68 -8.15 -0.28
C ASP A 144 7.77 -9.22 -0.89
N PHE A 145 8.33 -10.01 -1.81
CA PHE A 145 7.60 -11.09 -2.46
C PHE A 145 7.21 -12.21 -1.49
N ALA A 146 8.07 -12.53 -0.52
CA ALA A 146 7.77 -13.54 0.50
C ALA A 146 6.59 -13.11 1.38
N GLY A 147 6.55 -11.83 1.78
CA GLY A 147 5.41 -11.24 2.48
C GLY A 147 4.13 -11.27 1.64
N ALA A 148 4.22 -10.97 0.34
CA ALA A 148 3.09 -11.04 -0.57
C ALA A 148 2.55 -12.48 -0.74
N GLU A 149 3.43 -13.48 -0.79
CA GLU A 149 3.05 -14.90 -0.85
C GLU A 149 2.29 -15.34 0.40
N ILE A 150 2.79 -14.97 1.59
CA ILE A 150 2.11 -15.26 2.87
C ILE A 150 0.75 -14.57 2.91
N PHE A 151 0.70 -13.29 2.53
CA PHE A 151 -0.54 -12.52 2.48
C PHE A 151 -1.57 -13.14 1.53
N TYR A 152 -1.13 -13.52 0.33
CA TYR A 152 -1.99 -14.19 -0.65
C TYR A 152 -2.51 -15.54 -0.15
N SER A 153 -1.65 -16.33 0.50
CA SER A 153 -2.02 -17.61 1.10
C SER A 153 -3.13 -17.44 2.14
N ASN A 154 -3.03 -16.42 3.00
CA ASN A 154 -4.04 -16.10 4.01
C ASN A 154 -5.36 -15.65 3.36
N LEU A 155 -5.31 -14.75 2.37
CA LEU A 155 -6.48 -14.34 1.59
C LEU A 155 -7.16 -15.53 0.90
N ARG A 156 -6.38 -16.46 0.35
CA ARG A 156 -6.90 -17.65 -0.34
C ARG A 156 -7.58 -18.62 0.63
N LYS A 157 -7.04 -18.78 1.83
CA LYS A 157 -7.59 -19.62 2.89
C LYS A 157 -8.72 -18.94 3.68
N GLY A 158 -8.89 -17.62 3.53
CA GLY A 158 -9.86 -16.84 4.30
C GLY A 158 -9.49 -16.72 5.77
N ILE A 159 -8.19 -16.70 6.08
CA ILE A 159 -7.66 -16.57 7.44
C ILE A 159 -7.36 -15.10 7.69
N ASP A 160 -8.08 -14.47 8.61
CA ASP A 160 -7.83 -13.08 8.98
C ASP A 160 -6.64 -12.96 9.93
N TYR A 161 -5.87 -11.89 9.74
CA TYR A 161 -4.86 -11.47 10.69
C TYR A 161 -5.50 -11.03 12.01
N GLN A 162 -4.85 -11.37 13.11
CA GLN A 162 -5.32 -11.06 14.45
C GLN A 162 -4.63 -9.80 14.98
N GLU A 163 -5.24 -9.19 16.00
CA GLU A 163 -4.59 -8.14 16.77
C GLU A 163 -3.30 -8.68 17.39
N GLU A 164 -2.17 -8.08 17.03
CA GLU A 164 -0.93 -8.31 17.76
C GLU A 164 -1.11 -7.77 19.17
N GLN A 165 -1.11 -8.67 20.15
CA GLN A 165 -0.98 -8.27 21.55
C GLN A 165 0.43 -7.71 21.73
N ILE A 166 0.54 -6.39 21.63
CA ILE A 166 1.80 -5.70 21.94
C ILE A 166 1.96 -5.79 23.46
N GLU A 167 2.90 -6.63 23.89
CA GLU A 167 3.36 -6.61 25.27
C GLU A 167 3.95 -5.21 25.53
N LEU A 168 3.29 -4.43 26.38
CA LEU A 168 3.73 -3.09 26.76
C LEU A 168 5.01 -3.21 27.58
N VAL A 169 6.15 -3.19 26.88
CA VAL A 169 7.48 -3.17 27.51
C VAL A 169 7.79 -1.74 27.91
N GLU A 170 8.09 -1.53 29.19
CA GLU A 170 8.52 -0.23 29.70
C GLU A 170 9.99 0.01 29.30
N TYR A 171 10.21 0.94 28.37
CA TYR A 171 11.54 1.36 27.93
C TYR A 171 12.03 2.58 28.70
N ASP A 172 13.36 2.69 28.88
CA ASP A 172 13.97 3.90 29.42
C ASP A 172 13.57 5.13 28.59
N LYS A 173 13.36 6.26 29.27
CA LYS A 173 12.92 7.53 28.66
C LYS A 173 13.73 7.92 27.43
N THR A 174 15.03 7.65 27.43
CA THR A 174 15.92 7.93 26.31
C THR A 174 15.57 7.14 25.06
N ILE A 175 15.24 5.86 25.24
CA ILE A 175 14.92 4.94 24.15
C ILE A 175 13.54 5.29 23.59
N SER A 176 12.56 5.55 24.46
CA SER A 176 11.22 5.97 24.06
C SER A 176 11.25 7.27 23.24
N LEU A 177 12.03 8.25 23.69
CA LEU A 177 12.22 9.52 22.99
C LEU A 177 12.91 9.33 21.63
N LEU A 178 13.96 8.50 21.58
CA LEU A 178 14.68 8.22 20.34
C LEU A 178 13.80 7.46 19.34
N ALA A 179 12.96 6.53 19.81
CA ALA A 179 12.00 5.83 18.96
C ALA A 179 10.97 6.79 18.35
N ILE A 180 10.48 7.76 19.12
CA ILE A 180 9.62 8.83 18.58
C ILE A 180 10.35 9.62 17.49
N ASP A 181 11.62 9.96 17.69
CA ASP A 181 12.39 10.70 16.68
C ASP A 181 12.57 9.91 15.36
N PHE A 182 12.92 8.62 15.45
CA PHE A 182 13.01 7.74 14.27
C PHE A 182 11.65 7.51 13.58
N LEU A 183 10.56 7.47 14.36
CA LEU A 183 9.20 7.38 13.82
C LEU A 183 8.88 8.63 12.99
N LEU A 184 9.26 9.81 13.47
CA LEU A 184 9.00 11.09 12.82
C LEU A 184 9.99 11.41 11.68
N GLY A 185 11.18 10.79 11.67
CA GLY A 185 12.08 10.76 10.52
C GLY A 185 12.86 12.05 10.24
N SER A 186 12.82 13.05 11.13
CA SER A 186 13.64 14.27 11.00
C SER A 186 13.93 14.92 12.36
N PRO A 187 15.18 15.33 12.63
CA PRO A 187 15.54 16.00 13.89
C PRO A 187 14.83 17.36 14.02
N GLY A 188 14.18 17.61 15.16
CA GLY A 188 13.38 18.82 15.42
C GLY A 188 11.87 18.67 15.18
N SER A 189 11.43 17.48 14.74
CA SER A 189 10.06 17.14 14.36
C SER A 189 9.05 17.00 15.50
N LEU A 190 9.44 17.04 16.78
CA LEU A 190 8.46 17.17 17.87
C LEU A 190 7.60 18.44 17.67
N ASN A 191 8.20 19.52 17.16
CA ASN A 191 7.47 20.72 16.77
C ASN A 191 6.56 20.50 15.57
N GLU A 192 6.93 19.65 14.60
CA GLU A 192 6.05 19.29 13.48
C GLU A 192 4.90 18.39 13.92
N LEU A 193 5.15 17.41 14.78
CA LEU A 193 4.11 16.59 15.39
C LEU A 193 3.14 17.46 16.18
N LYS A 194 3.68 18.40 16.96
CA LYS A 194 2.92 19.42 17.67
C LYS A 194 2.07 20.25 16.70
N GLN A 195 2.66 20.74 15.61
CA GLN A 195 1.95 21.51 14.59
C GLN A 195 0.83 20.69 13.93
N LYS A 196 1.07 19.43 13.57
CA LYS A 196 0.07 18.54 12.99
C LYS A 196 -1.06 18.22 13.97
N ALA A 197 -0.73 17.95 15.24
CA ALA A 197 -1.72 17.70 16.28
C ALA A 197 -2.59 18.94 16.52
N LEU A 198 -1.98 20.12 16.61
CA LEU A 198 -2.66 21.42 16.73
C LEU A 198 -3.55 21.75 15.51
N GLN A 199 -3.20 21.26 14.32
CA GLN A 199 -3.99 21.46 13.10
C GLN A 199 -5.18 20.51 12.99
N GLN A 200 -5.08 19.30 13.57
CA GLN A 200 -6.14 18.30 13.53
C GLN A 200 -7.16 18.48 14.64
N ASP A 201 -6.75 19.02 15.79
CA ASP A 201 -7.60 19.25 16.94
C ASP A 201 -7.57 20.73 17.37
N PRO A 202 -8.61 21.51 17.06
CA PRO A 202 -8.68 22.92 17.43
C PRO A 202 -8.84 23.16 18.94
N GLU A 203 -9.19 22.15 19.73
CA GLU A 203 -9.25 22.25 21.20
C GLU A 203 -7.88 22.00 21.85
N LEU A 204 -6.97 21.34 21.14
CA LEU A 204 -5.62 21.08 21.60
C LEU A 204 -4.83 22.39 21.58
N THR A 205 -4.31 22.78 22.74
CA THR A 205 -3.40 23.94 22.85
C THR A 205 -1.95 23.52 22.82
N SER A 206 -1.08 24.41 22.37
CA SER A 206 0.38 24.21 22.32
C SER A 206 0.94 23.78 23.69
N GLY A 207 0.45 24.42 24.77
CA GLY A 207 0.83 24.05 26.14
C GLY A 207 0.15 22.77 26.66
N GLY A 208 -1.03 22.41 26.12
CA GLY A 208 -1.67 21.12 26.40
C GLY A 208 -0.87 19.96 25.82
N PHE A 209 -0.44 20.09 24.57
CA PHE A 209 0.44 19.11 23.91
C PHE A 209 1.75 18.91 24.70
N ASP A 210 2.42 20.01 25.06
CA ASP A 210 3.69 19.93 25.81
C ASP A 210 3.50 19.24 27.17
N LYS A 211 2.43 19.57 27.90
CA LYS A 211 2.09 18.91 29.17
C LYS A 211 1.87 17.41 29.01
N VAL A 212 1.12 16.98 27.99
CA VAL A 212 0.87 15.55 27.75
C VAL A 212 2.16 14.81 27.42
N ILE A 213 2.98 15.36 26.52
CA ILE A 213 4.30 14.79 26.19
C ILE A 213 5.19 14.71 27.44
N SER A 214 5.24 15.77 28.24
CA SER A 214 5.99 15.82 29.50
C SER A 214 5.49 14.84 30.56
N SER A 215 4.18 14.62 30.64
CA SER A 215 3.58 13.63 31.55
C SER A 215 3.80 12.19 31.09
N VAL A 216 3.75 11.90 29.79
CA VAL A 216 3.94 10.55 29.23
C VAL A 216 5.42 10.14 29.27
N ILE A 217 6.33 11.04 28.93
CA ILE A 217 7.78 10.75 28.93
C ILE A 217 8.41 10.96 30.31
N GLY A 218 7.79 11.77 31.17
CA GLY A 218 8.31 12.14 32.48
C GLY A 218 9.51 13.07 32.39
N GLY A 219 9.26 14.38 32.30
CA GLY A 219 10.29 15.42 32.27
C GLY A 219 9.69 16.83 32.29
N THR A 220 10.53 17.87 32.20
CA THR A 220 10.07 19.25 31.96
C THR A 220 10.10 19.55 30.47
N ASP A 221 9.18 20.39 29.97
CA ASP A 221 9.05 20.74 28.53
C ASP A 221 10.39 21.15 27.90
N ARG A 222 11.17 21.97 28.62
CA ARG A 222 12.49 22.43 28.19
C ARG A 222 13.51 21.29 28.13
N GLY A 223 13.50 20.42 29.15
CA GLY A 223 14.36 19.25 29.23
C GLY A 223 14.12 18.27 28.09
N ILE A 224 12.87 18.02 27.70
CA ILE A 224 12.54 17.10 26.60
C ILE A 224 13.02 17.66 25.26
N ARG A 225 12.78 18.95 24.99
CA ARG A 225 13.19 19.61 23.74
C ARG A 225 14.71 19.69 23.58
N ASP A 226 15.43 20.06 24.65
CA ASP A 226 16.89 20.11 24.64
C ASP A 226 17.49 18.69 24.51
N TYR A 227 16.83 17.68 25.07
CA TYR A 227 17.24 16.29 24.99
C TYR A 227 17.05 15.68 23.60
N PHE A 228 15.90 15.94 22.94
CA PHE A 228 15.68 15.61 21.52
C PHE A 228 16.76 16.25 20.65
N SER A 229 16.97 17.55 20.77
CA SER A 229 17.96 18.26 19.95
C SER A 229 19.37 17.71 20.11
N LYS A 230 19.76 17.31 21.32
CA LYS A 230 21.12 16.87 21.62
C LYS A 230 21.37 15.42 21.23
N ILE A 231 20.46 14.50 21.54
CA ILE A 231 20.65 13.09 21.23
C ILE A 231 20.51 12.81 19.75
N SER A 232 19.52 13.41 19.09
CA SER A 232 19.35 13.26 17.65
C SER A 232 20.57 13.82 16.92
N HIS A 233 21.10 14.97 17.35
CA HIS A 233 22.33 15.50 16.78
C HIS A 233 23.51 14.55 17.03
N ASP A 234 23.75 14.11 18.27
CA ASP A 234 24.83 13.19 18.60
C ASP A 234 24.75 11.89 17.77
N ILE A 235 23.55 11.32 17.57
CA ILE A 235 23.37 10.09 16.78
C ILE A 235 23.54 10.34 15.28
N LEU A 236 23.09 11.47 14.76
CA LEU A 236 23.13 11.77 13.32
C LEU A 236 24.49 12.28 12.85
N THR A 237 25.22 13.02 13.68
CA THR A 237 26.43 13.75 13.23
C THR A 237 27.74 13.25 13.80
N THR A 238 27.72 12.47 14.90
CA THR A 238 28.97 11.98 15.51
C THR A 238 29.53 10.83 14.69
N LYS A 239 30.84 10.86 14.43
CA LYS A 239 31.56 9.82 13.67
C LYS A 239 31.60 8.47 14.38
N ASP A 240 31.83 8.49 15.70
CA ASP A 240 31.88 7.29 16.54
C ASP A 240 30.88 7.39 17.70
N LEU A 241 29.91 6.48 17.74
CA LEU A 241 28.95 6.37 18.83
C LEU A 241 29.55 5.65 20.03
N SER A 242 29.29 6.19 21.22
CA SER A 242 29.57 5.47 22.46
C SER A 242 28.78 4.15 22.51
N GLY A 243 29.31 3.11 23.18
CA GLY A 243 28.63 1.81 23.32
C GLY A 243 27.19 1.92 23.84
N LYS A 244 26.94 2.86 24.77
CA LYS A 244 25.60 3.16 25.28
C LYS A 244 24.64 3.66 24.20
N ARG A 245 25.10 4.48 23.26
CA ARG A 245 24.28 5.00 22.15
C ARG A 245 23.98 3.91 21.12
N LYS A 246 24.95 3.03 20.87
CA LYS A 246 24.76 1.84 20.00
C LYS A 246 23.68 0.92 20.57
N GLU A 247 23.76 0.61 21.86
CA GLU A 247 22.75 -0.21 22.55
C GLU A 247 21.34 0.42 22.49
N GLN A 248 21.23 1.74 22.70
CA GLN A 248 19.96 2.45 22.58
C GLN A 248 19.38 2.36 21.16
N LEU A 249 20.23 2.45 20.14
CA LEU A 249 19.82 2.34 18.74
C LEU A 249 19.28 0.93 18.40
N PHE A 250 19.95 -0.13 18.90
CA PHE A 250 19.46 -1.51 18.75
C PHE A 250 18.14 -1.74 19.49
N LYS A 251 17.97 -1.14 20.68
CA LYS A 251 16.69 -1.21 21.41
C LYS A 251 15.57 -0.45 20.70
N VAL A 252 15.88 0.69 20.06
CA VAL A 252 14.92 1.39 19.20
C VAL A 252 14.52 0.52 18.02
N ARG A 253 15.48 -0.12 17.34
CA ARG A 253 15.18 -1.10 16.27
C ARG A 253 14.23 -2.20 16.77
N GLU A 254 14.49 -2.75 17.96
CA GLU A 254 13.66 -3.79 18.57
C GLU A 254 12.21 -3.33 18.79
N ILE A 255 12.00 -2.08 19.21
CA ILE A 255 10.66 -1.47 19.32
C ILE A 255 9.92 -1.52 17.97
N PHE A 256 10.58 -1.11 16.88
CA PHE A 256 9.95 -1.11 15.56
C PHE A 256 9.72 -2.51 15.00
N VAL A 257 10.58 -3.48 15.32
CA VAL A 257 10.39 -4.90 14.98
C VAL A 257 9.16 -5.45 15.71
N LYS A 258 9.08 -5.25 17.03
CA LYS A 258 7.94 -5.69 17.86
C LYS A 258 6.62 -5.02 17.47
N ALA A 259 6.68 -3.79 16.97
CA ALA A 259 5.51 -3.05 16.48
C ALA A 259 5.09 -3.41 15.04
N GLY A 260 5.80 -4.31 14.36
CA GLY A 260 5.51 -4.71 12.98
C GLY A 260 5.81 -3.63 11.94
N LEU A 261 6.54 -2.57 12.30
CA LEU A 261 6.83 -1.41 11.43
C LEU A 261 8.03 -1.68 10.49
N LYS A 262 7.88 -2.68 9.61
CA LYS A 262 8.95 -3.21 8.74
C LYS A 262 9.72 -2.14 7.97
N ARG A 263 9.04 -1.15 7.39
CA ARG A 263 9.69 -0.04 6.64
C ARG A 263 10.61 0.80 7.54
N LYS A 264 10.20 1.06 8.78
CA LYS A 264 11.02 1.82 9.75
C LYS A 264 12.20 0.99 10.25
N VAL A 265 12.02 -0.32 10.42
CA VAL A 265 13.12 -1.24 10.70
C VAL A 265 14.16 -1.18 9.57
N ALA A 266 13.73 -1.26 8.31
CA ALA A 266 14.63 -1.17 7.16
C ALA A 266 15.38 0.18 7.11
N SER A 267 14.71 1.30 7.37
CA SER A 267 15.38 2.61 7.46
C SER A 267 16.41 2.69 8.59
N ILE A 268 16.15 2.04 9.73
CA ILE A 268 17.09 1.96 10.85
C ILE A 268 18.26 1.03 10.50
N ASP A 269 18.00 -0.10 9.83
CA ASP A 269 19.02 -1.05 9.37
C ASP A 269 19.95 -0.41 8.33
N ASP A 270 19.42 0.35 7.38
CA ASP A 270 20.21 1.14 6.44
C ASP A 270 21.04 2.20 7.18
N PHE A 271 20.45 2.88 8.17
CA PHE A 271 21.17 3.85 8.99
C PHE A 271 22.32 3.20 9.79
N ILE A 272 22.10 2.01 10.35
CA ILE A 272 23.12 1.22 11.05
C ILE A 272 24.21 0.76 10.08
N GLY A 273 23.83 0.16 8.95
CA GLY A 273 24.77 -0.42 7.98
C GLY A 273 25.64 0.61 7.27
N ASN A 274 25.19 1.86 7.18
CA ASN A 274 25.97 2.98 6.63
C ASN A 274 26.99 3.56 7.62
N ARG A 275 27.04 3.08 8.86
CA ARG A 275 28.00 3.52 9.88
C ARG A 275 29.15 2.53 10.00
N SER A 276 30.38 3.04 9.87
CA SER A 276 31.60 2.22 9.96
C SER A 276 31.97 1.81 11.39
N ASP A 277 31.34 2.42 12.39
CA ASP A 277 31.67 2.22 13.80
C ASP A 277 30.79 1.18 14.51
N LEU A 278 29.79 0.60 13.83
CA LEU A 278 28.83 -0.39 14.33
C LEU A 278 29.12 -1.79 13.76
#